data_AF-A0A8J7ERC9-F1
#
_entry.id   AF-A0A8J7ERC9-F1
#
_cell.length_a   1.000
_cell.length_b   1.000
_cell.length_c   1.000
_cell.angle_alpha   90.00
_cell.angle_beta   90.00
_cell.angle_gamma   90.00
#
_symmetry.space_group_name_H-M   'P 1'
#
loop_
_entity.id
_entity.type
_entity.pdbx_description
1 polymer ?
#
loop_
_entity_poly.entity_id
_entity_poly.type
_entity_poly.pdbx_seq_one_letter_code
_entity_poly.pdbx_strand_id
1 'polypeptide(L)'
;MAAECDNPQTQVEINICAQAGYEAADRQLNRVYQQLKNSLNSQEQEQLIEAEEAWIEFRDSNCELESSQFEGGSIQPTIRYGCLEEMTRNRTAELQQQLESPL
;
A
#
# COMPACT_ATOMS: atom_id res chain seq x y z
N MET A 1 -16.22 -7.58 10.48
CA MET A 1 -16.19 -6.51 9.45
C MET A 1 -15.67 -7.03 8.11
N ALA A 2 -15.84 -8.32 7.75
CA ALA A 2 -15.50 -8.84 6.43
C ALA A 2 -16.74 -9.01 5.51
N ALA A 3 -17.94 -9.12 6.09
CA ALA A 3 -19.18 -9.35 5.35
C ALA A 3 -19.72 -8.11 4.60
N GLU A 4 -19.13 -6.92 4.79
CA GLU A 4 -19.62 -5.66 4.22
C GLU A 4 -19.08 -5.38 2.80
N CYS A 5 -18.08 -6.15 2.34
CA CYS A 5 -17.42 -5.91 1.05
C CYS A 5 -17.75 -6.90 -0.06
N ASP A 6 -18.60 -7.89 0.20
CA ASP A 6 -19.04 -8.85 -0.82
C ASP A 6 -20.01 -8.22 -1.83
N ASN A 7 -20.76 -7.17 -1.44
CA ASN A 7 -21.71 -6.47 -2.30
C ASN A 7 -22.02 -5.04 -1.81
N PRO A 8 -21.04 -4.11 -1.82
CA PRO A 8 -21.27 -2.74 -1.37
C PRO A 8 -22.30 -2.04 -2.26
N GLN A 9 -23.30 -1.37 -1.66
CA GLN A 9 -24.42 -0.73 -2.38
C GLN A 9 -24.30 0.79 -2.39
N THR A 10 -23.68 1.37 -1.37
CA THR A 10 -23.52 2.82 -1.24
C THR A 10 -22.07 3.22 -1.48
N GLN A 11 -21.85 4.47 -1.92
CA GLN A 11 -20.49 4.99 -2.09
C GLN A 11 -19.69 5.00 -0.77
N VAL A 12 -20.37 5.11 0.37
CA VAL A 12 -19.75 4.99 1.69
C VAL A 12 -19.22 3.58 1.92
N GLU A 13 -20.02 2.55 1.65
CA GLU A 13 -19.58 1.15 1.73
C GLU A 13 -18.44 0.86 0.74
N ILE A 14 -18.51 1.39 -0.48
CA ILE A 14 -17.44 1.25 -1.47
C ILE A 14 -16.13 1.87 -0.95
N ASN A 15 -16.18 3.09 -0.39
CA ASN A 15 -15.02 3.75 0.19
C ASN A 15 -14.42 2.96 1.37
N ILE A 16 -15.27 2.40 2.25
CA ILE A 16 -14.85 1.54 3.37
C ILE A 16 -14.14 0.30 2.85
N CYS A 17 -14.67 -0.32 1.80
CA CYS A 17 -14.07 -1.53 1.22
C CYS A 17 -12.75 -1.26 0.52
N ALA A 18 -12.63 -0.14 -0.20
CA ALA A 18 -11.36 0.30 -0.78
C ALA A 18 -10.30 0.54 0.31
N GLN A 19 -10.68 1.21 1.41
CA GLN A 19 -9.80 1.38 2.56
C GLN A 19 -9.36 0.05 3.16
N ALA A 20 -10.30 -0.88 3.40
CA ALA A 20 -10.01 -2.19 3.96
C ALA A 20 -9.07 -3.02 3.05
N GLY A 21 -9.21 -2.88 1.73
CA GLY A 21 -8.32 -3.47 0.73
C GLY A 21 -6.90 -2.94 0.85
N TYR A 22 -6.73 -1.61 0.89
CA TYR A 22 -5.45 -0.97 1.15
C TYR A 22 -4.83 -1.42 2.48
N GLU A 23 -5.59 -1.41 3.59
CA GLU A 23 -5.08 -1.85 4.89
C GLU A 23 -4.65 -3.32 4.89
N ALA A 24 -5.32 -4.18 4.11
CA ALA A 24 -4.92 -5.56 3.95
C ALA A 24 -3.60 -5.69 3.18
N ALA A 25 -3.43 -4.91 2.11
CA ALA A 25 -2.18 -4.84 1.36
C ALA A 25 -1.04 -4.30 2.24
N ASP A 26 -1.28 -3.24 3.02
CA ASP A 26 -0.28 -2.63 3.90
C ASP A 26 0.17 -3.59 5.02
N ARG A 27 -0.77 -4.34 5.61
CA ARG A 27 -0.41 -5.42 6.56
C ARG A 27 0.48 -6.47 5.92
N GLN A 28 0.27 -6.80 4.64
CA GLN A 28 1.12 -7.77 3.95
C GLN A 28 2.50 -7.19 3.62
N LEU A 29 2.56 -5.95 3.13
CA LEU A 29 3.82 -5.23 2.90
C LEU A 29 4.68 -5.22 4.16
N ASN A 30 4.10 -4.82 5.30
CA ASN A 30 4.80 -4.75 6.57
C ASN A 30 5.36 -6.12 7.01
N ARG A 31 4.65 -7.22 6.75
CA ARG A 31 5.17 -8.56 7.06
C ARG A 31 6.40 -8.90 6.22
N VAL A 32 6.35 -8.65 4.91
CA VAL A 32 7.47 -8.94 3.99
C VAL A 32 8.65 -8.01 4.29
N TYR A 33 8.40 -6.72 4.53
CA TYR A 33 9.41 -5.76 4.97
C TYR A 33 10.16 -6.24 6.22
N GLN A 34 9.44 -6.70 7.25
CA GLN A 34 10.08 -7.20 8.47
C GLN A 34 10.89 -8.47 8.22
N GLN A 35 10.43 -9.36 7.33
CA GLN A 35 11.19 -10.55 6.95
C GLN A 35 12.50 -10.17 6.25
N LEU A 36 12.45 -9.30 5.24
CA LEU A 36 13.62 -8.80 4.53
C LEU A 36 14.57 -8.06 5.47
N LYS A 37 14.06 -7.12 6.27
CA LYS A 37 14.89 -6.39 7.24
C LYS A 37 15.65 -7.32 8.17
N ASN A 38 15.02 -8.40 8.65
CA ASN A 38 15.65 -9.37 9.55
C ASN A 38 16.69 -10.27 8.87
N SER A 39 16.70 -10.38 7.54
CA SER A 39 17.75 -11.11 6.81
C SER A 39 18.98 -10.27 6.47
N LEU A 40 18.91 -8.95 6.64
CA LEU A 40 19.94 -8.00 6.26
C LEU A 40 20.89 -7.65 7.42
N ASN A 41 22.12 -7.24 7.08
CA ASN A 41 23.06 -6.67 8.05
C ASN A 41 22.67 -5.22 8.42
N SER A 42 23.29 -4.63 9.46
CA SER A 42 22.90 -3.30 9.95
C SER A 42 22.97 -2.19 8.91
N GLN A 43 23.97 -2.20 8.03
CA GLN A 43 24.10 -1.18 6.99
C GLN A 43 22.98 -1.32 5.94
N GLU A 44 22.70 -2.54 5.51
CA GLU A 44 21.62 -2.83 4.56
C GLU A 44 20.24 -2.54 5.16
N GLN A 45 20.05 -2.76 6.46
CA GLN A 45 18.81 -2.39 7.15
C GLN A 45 18.56 -0.89 7.12
N GLU A 46 19.59 -0.07 7.34
CA GLU A 46 19.49 1.40 7.24
C GLU A 46 19.12 1.82 5.81
N GLN A 47 19.75 1.21 4.80
CA GLN A 47 19.43 1.47 3.38
C GLN A 47 18.00 1.06 3.02
N LEU A 48 17.53 -0.09 3.53
CA LEU A 48 16.15 -0.53 3.33
C LEU A 48 15.15 0.44 3.98
N ILE A 49 15.43 0.92 5.20
CA ILE A 49 14.58 1.91 5.89
C ILE A 49 14.46 3.18 5.05
N GLU A 50 15.59 3.74 4.60
CA GLU A 50 15.61 4.94 3.77
C GLU A 50 14.83 4.75 2.46
N ALA A 51 15.00 3.59 1.82
CA ALA A 51 14.28 3.26 0.59
C ALA A 51 12.76 3.15 0.79
N GLU A 52 12.30 2.52 1.88
CA GLU A 52 10.86 2.43 2.17
C GLU A 52 10.26 3.79 2.54
N GLU A 53 10.97 4.63 3.31
CA GLU A 53 10.49 5.98 3.66
C GLU A 53 10.31 6.84 2.40
N ALA A 54 11.29 6.83 1.50
CA ALA A 54 11.19 7.55 0.22
C ALA A 54 10.07 6.99 -0.67
N TRP A 55 9.88 5.66 -0.68
CA TRP A 55 8.80 5.04 -1.43
C TRP A 55 7.42 5.43 -0.88
N ILE A 56 7.25 5.52 0.45
CA ILE A 56 5.99 5.98 1.08
C ILE A 56 5.66 7.41 0.65
N GLU A 57 6.64 8.32 0.67
CA GLU A 57 6.42 9.72 0.24
C GLU A 57 6.01 9.79 -1.23
N PHE A 58 6.68 9.02 -2.09
CA PHE A 58 6.32 8.91 -3.50
C PHE A 58 4.90 8.35 -3.68
N ARG A 59 4.57 7.24 -3.02
CA ARG A 59 3.25 6.58 -3.10
C ARG A 59 2.16 7.56 -2.71
N ASP A 60 2.29 8.20 -1.55
CA ASP A 60 1.26 9.08 -1.02
C ASP A 60 1.06 10.30 -1.93
N SER A 61 2.15 10.91 -2.42
CA SER A 61 2.09 12.03 -3.37
C SER A 61 1.49 11.63 -4.73
N ASN A 62 1.83 10.45 -5.23
CA ASN A 62 1.29 9.93 -6.49
C ASN A 62 -0.21 9.66 -6.38
N CYS A 63 -0.65 8.99 -5.30
CA CYS A 63 -2.07 8.68 -5.12
C CYS A 63 -2.91 9.93 -4.81
N GLU A 64 -2.33 10.94 -4.17
CA GLU A 64 -2.97 12.25 -4.03
C GLU A 64 -3.20 12.88 -5.41
N LEU A 65 -2.16 12.92 -6.26
CA LEU A 65 -2.24 13.45 -7.62
C LEU A 65 -3.28 12.69 -8.46
N GLU A 66 -3.28 11.36 -8.43
CA GLU A 66 -4.23 10.53 -9.18
C GLU A 66 -5.68 10.81 -8.78
N SER A 67 -5.94 10.98 -7.49
CA SER A 67 -7.29 11.26 -6.98
C SER A 67 -7.73 12.72 -7.15
N SER A 68 -6.81 13.64 -7.43
CA SER A 68 -7.05 15.09 -7.44
C SER A 68 -8.12 15.55 -8.45
N GLN A 69 -8.29 14.83 -9.56
CA GLN A 69 -9.35 15.15 -10.55
C GLN A 69 -10.77 14.95 -10.00
N PHE A 70 -10.90 14.27 -8.86
CA PHE A 70 -12.18 13.98 -8.19
C PHE A 70 -12.36 14.77 -6.89
N GLU A 71 -11.50 15.76 -6.61
CA GLU A 71 -11.51 16.55 -5.38
C GLU A 71 -12.92 17.01 -4.97
N GLY A 72 -13.33 16.70 -3.74
CA GLY A 72 -14.65 17.02 -3.18
C GLY A 72 -15.80 16.12 -3.66
N GLY A 73 -15.53 15.16 -4.56
CA GLY A 73 -16.45 14.15 -5.02
C GLY A 73 -16.45 12.91 -4.13
N SER A 74 -17.59 12.23 -4.03
CA SER A 74 -17.74 11.03 -3.17
C SER A 74 -16.91 9.82 -3.63
N ILE A 75 -16.46 9.81 -4.89
CA ILE A 75 -15.60 8.77 -5.48
C ILE A 75 -14.11 8.96 -5.18
N GLN A 76 -13.67 10.18 -4.82
CA GLN A 76 -12.25 10.48 -4.58
C GLN A 76 -11.58 9.50 -3.60
N PRO A 77 -12.19 9.13 -2.45
CA PRO A 77 -11.56 8.18 -1.53
C PRO A 77 -11.39 6.79 -2.14
N THR A 78 -12.33 6.33 -2.98
CA THR A 78 -12.21 5.05 -3.68
C THR A 78 -10.99 5.05 -4.59
N ILE A 79 -10.80 6.12 -5.37
CA ILE A 79 -9.65 6.25 -6.28
C ILE A 79 -8.34 6.28 -5.50
N ARG A 80 -8.28 7.10 -4.45
CA ARG A 80 -7.08 7.24 -3.61
C ARG A 80 -6.69 5.91 -2.96
N TYR A 81 -7.65 5.21 -2.34
CA TYR A 81 -7.37 3.91 -1.71
C TYR A 81 -7.04 2.82 -2.73
N GLY A 82 -7.65 2.84 -3.92
CA GLY A 82 -7.30 1.92 -5.00
C GLY A 82 -5.83 2.07 -5.44
N CYS A 83 -5.38 3.31 -5.66
CA CYS A 83 -3.97 3.59 -5.96
C CYS A 83 -3.04 3.12 -4.83
N LEU A 84 -3.37 3.46 -3.58
CA LEU A 84 -2.58 3.07 -2.41
C LEU A 84 -2.45 1.54 -2.31
N GLU A 85 -3.55 0.82 -2.56
CA GLU A 85 -3.58 -0.64 -2.55
C GLU A 85 -2.69 -1.23 -3.66
N GLU A 86 -2.85 -0.77 -4.91
CA GLU A 86 -2.09 -1.26 -6.06
C GLU A 86 -0.58 -1.07 -5.85
N MET A 87 -0.16 0.15 -5.53
CA MET A 87 1.26 0.46 -5.31
C MET A 87 1.83 -0.37 -4.16
N THR A 88 1.07 -0.56 -3.08
CA THR A 88 1.48 -1.36 -1.92
C THR A 88 1.64 -2.85 -2.28
N ARG A 89 0.75 -3.39 -3.13
CA ARG A 89 0.87 -4.77 -3.64
C ARG A 89 2.11 -4.94 -4.53
N ASN A 90 2.39 -3.97 -5.39
CA ASN A 90 3.58 -3.99 -6.26
C ASN A 90 4.86 -3.92 -5.42
N ARG A 91 4.94 -3.02 -4.44
CA ARG A 91 6.09 -2.93 -3.54
C ARG A 91 6.29 -4.21 -2.73
N THR A 92 5.21 -4.83 -2.26
CA THR A 92 5.27 -6.12 -1.58
C THR A 92 5.94 -7.19 -2.46
N ALA A 93 5.61 -7.23 -3.76
CA ALA A 93 6.22 -8.17 -4.70
C ALA A 93 7.71 -7.88 -4.92
N GLU A 94 8.10 -6.61 -5.01
CA GLU A 94 9.51 -6.20 -5.11
C GLU A 94 10.33 -6.64 -3.88
N LEU A 95 9.80 -6.41 -2.68
CA LEU A 95 10.47 -6.81 -1.44
C LEU A 95 10.54 -8.33 -1.29
N GLN A 96 9.50 -9.04 -1.71
CA GLN A 96 9.49 -10.51 -1.73
C GLN A 96 10.56 -11.05 -2.68
N GLN A 97 10.72 -10.43 -3.85
CA GLN A 97 11.77 -10.80 -4.80
C GLN A 97 13.18 -10.58 -4.21
N GLN A 98 13.41 -9.45 -3.53
CA GLN A 98 14.67 -9.17 -2.85
C GLN A 98 14.96 -10.17 -1.71
N LEU A 99 13.92 -10.61 -0.99
CA LEU A 99 14.04 -11.63 0.06
C LEU A 99 14.38 -13.02 -0.50
N GLU A 100 13.77 -13.40 -1.63
CA GLU A 100 13.99 -14.71 -2.27
C GLU A 100 15.29 -14.79 -3.06
N SER A 101 15.78 -13.66 -3.57
CA SER A 101 17.04 -13.54 -4.31
C SER A 101 17.88 -12.39 -3.73
N PRO A 102 18.54 -12.62 -2.58
CA PRO A 102 19.40 -11.62 -1.96
C PRO A 102 20.53 -11.22 -2.92
N LEU A 103 20.76 -9.92 -3.05
CA LEU A 103 21.84 -9.35 -3.88
C LEU A 103 23.23 -9.75 -3.38
#